data_AF-A0A9E1B9Y5-F1
#
_entry.id   AF-A0A9E1B9Y5-F1
#
_cell.length_a   1.000
_cell.length_b   1.000
_cell.length_c   1.000
_cell.angle_alpha   90.00
_cell.angle_beta   90.00
_cell.angle_gamma   90.00
#
_symmetry.space_group_name_H-M   'P 1'
#
loop_
_entity.id
_entity.type
_entity.pdbx_description
1 polymer ?
#
loop_
_entity_poly.entity_id
_entity_poly.type
_entity_poly.pdbx_seq_one_letter_code
_entity_poly.pdbx_strand_id
1 'polypeptide(L)'
;MQIFTKAKVYDFMRFRFASLALSIFLFVGSIFLLATKGLNYGIDFSGGTLIQLKYDTKAPLDKIRDAFGTNEVLKNASVTEFGSEDEAVI
;
A
#
# COMPACT_ATOMS: atom_id res chain seq x y z
N MET A 1 -29.34 43.26 -1.76
CA MET A 1 -28.69 43.10 -0.43
C MET A 1 -27.70 41.95 -0.53
N GLN A 2 -26.41 42.18 -0.24
CA GLN A 2 -25.39 41.12 -0.19
C GLN A 2 -25.48 40.44 1.20
N ILE A 3 -25.92 39.18 1.24
CA ILE A 3 -26.26 38.44 2.49
C ILE A 3 -25.03 37.78 3.15
N PHE A 4 -23.83 37.87 2.56
CA PHE A 4 -22.61 37.29 3.12
C PHE A 4 -21.53 38.36 3.31
N THR A 5 -21.62 39.08 4.42
CA THR A 5 -20.64 40.08 4.84
C THR A 5 -19.43 39.40 5.51
N LYS A 6 -18.32 39.39 4.78
CA LYS A 6 -16.94 39.04 5.20
C LYS A 6 -16.63 37.54 5.38
N ALA A 7 -16.23 36.91 4.29
CA ALA A 7 -15.38 35.72 4.37
C ALA A 7 -14.04 36.09 5.03
N LYS A 8 -13.65 35.36 6.08
CA LYS A 8 -12.34 35.51 6.71
C LYS A 8 -11.26 35.04 5.73
N VAL A 9 -10.44 35.96 5.24
CA VAL A 9 -9.33 35.67 4.32
C VAL A 9 -8.15 35.15 5.15
N TYR A 10 -7.80 33.89 4.95
CA TYR A 10 -6.60 33.28 5.54
C TYR A 10 -5.42 33.43 4.57
N ASP A 11 -4.30 33.97 5.07
CA ASP A 11 -3.08 34.12 4.28
C ASP A 11 -2.26 32.82 4.28
N PHE A 12 -2.70 31.85 3.48
CA PHE A 12 -1.96 30.61 3.23
C PHE A 12 -0.65 30.86 2.48
N MET A 13 -0.56 31.95 1.72
CA MET A 13 0.58 32.27 0.87
C MET A 13 1.82 32.68 1.67
N ARG A 14 1.65 33.08 2.94
CA ARG A 14 2.74 33.32 3.88
C ARG A 14 3.70 32.12 4.01
N PHE A 15 3.21 30.89 3.91
CA PHE A 15 4.02 29.67 4.10
C PHE A 15 4.47 29.02 2.80
N ARG A 16 4.21 29.63 1.63
CA ARG A 16 4.44 29.00 0.31
C ARG A 16 5.83 28.41 0.13
N PHE A 17 6.88 29.10 0.61
CA PHE A 17 8.26 28.61 0.45
C PHE A 17 8.59 27.46 1.40
N ALA A 18 8.07 27.49 2.63
CA ALA A 18 8.24 26.40 3.59
C ALA A 18 7.52 25.13 3.10
N SER A 19 6.27 25.28 2.63
CA SER A 19 5.51 24.17 2.04
C SER A 19 6.18 23.64 0.77
N LEU A 20 6.70 24.52 -0.10
CA LEU A 20 7.42 24.10 -1.30
C LEU A 20 8.69 23.33 -0.97
N ALA A 21 9.50 23.80 0.00
CA ALA A 21 10.70 23.10 0.44
C ALA A 21 10.36 21.72 1.01
N LEU A 22 9.32 21.61 1.84
CA LEU A 22 8.85 20.33 2.37
C LEU A 22 8.38 19.39 1.25
N SER A 23 7.62 19.89 0.28
CA SER A 23 7.17 19.09 -0.87
C SER A 23 8.34 18.57 -1.69
N ILE A 24 9.34 19.41 -1.98
CA ILE A 24 10.55 19.00 -2.71
C ILE A 24 11.31 17.95 -1.91
N PHE A 25 11.50 18.16 -0.60
CA PHE A 25 12.18 17.20 0.26
C PHE A 25 11.49 15.84 0.26
N LEU A 26 10.16 15.80 0.44
CA LEU A 26 9.39 14.55 0.41
C LEU A 26 9.43 13.89 -0.97
N PHE A 27 9.38 14.67 -2.04
CA PHE A 27 9.47 14.16 -3.41
C PHE A 27 10.82 13.49 -3.69
N VAL A 28 11.92 14.17 -3.37
CA VAL A 28 13.27 13.61 -3.50
C VAL A 28 13.45 12.40 -2.58
N GLY A 29 12.95 12.47 -1.35
CA GLY A 29 12.94 11.34 -0.41
C GLY A 29 12.20 10.12 -0.96
N SER A 30 11.05 10.32 -1.61
CA SER A 30 10.30 9.24 -2.28
C SER A 30 11.12 8.60 -3.40
N ILE A 31 11.78 9.39 -4.25
CA ILE A 31 12.63 8.88 -5.33
C ILE A 31 13.83 8.10 -4.74
N PHE A 32 14.44 8.63 -3.69
CA PHE A 32 15.55 7.97 -3.01
C PHE A 32 15.14 6.62 -2.40
N LEU A 33 13.99 6.57 -1.72
CA LEU A 33 13.45 5.31 -1.17
C LEU A 33 13.12 4.32 -2.28
N LEU A 34 12.54 4.79 -3.39
CA LEU A 34 12.25 3.96 -4.55
C LEU A 34 13.53 3.34 -5.13
N ALA A 35 14.61 4.12 -5.25
CA ALA A 35 15.88 3.66 -5.80
C ALA A 35 16.65 2.71 -4.87
N THR A 36 16.53 2.88 -3.54
CA THR A 36 17.30 2.11 -2.55
C THR A 36 16.57 0.90 -1.97
N LYS A 37 15.26 1.02 -1.71
CA LYS A 37 14.43 -0.08 -1.20
C LYS A 37 13.74 -0.88 -2.30
N GLY A 38 13.61 -0.32 -3.50
CA GLY A 38 12.87 -0.93 -4.59
C GLY A 38 11.35 -0.88 -4.40
N LEU A 39 10.65 -1.61 -5.26
CA LEU A 39 9.19 -1.78 -5.20
C LEU A 39 8.86 -3.21 -4.78
N ASN A 40 7.76 -3.36 -4.05
CA ASN A 40 7.09 -4.65 -3.90
C ASN A 40 6.34 -4.95 -5.20
N TYR A 41 7.03 -5.57 -6.15
CA TYR A 41 6.45 -5.93 -7.43
C TYR A 41 5.34 -6.98 -7.24
N GLY A 42 4.18 -6.71 -7.83
CA GLY A 42 3.11 -7.71 -7.93
C GLY A 42 3.46 -8.82 -8.91
N ILE A 43 2.63 -9.86 -8.93
CA ILE A 43 2.83 -11.03 -9.80
C ILE A 43 2.93 -10.67 -11.30
N ASP A 44 2.21 -9.63 -11.72
CA ASP A 44 2.22 -9.13 -13.09
C ASP A 44 3.61 -8.62 -13.54
N PHE A 45 4.48 -8.24 -12.60
CA PHE A 45 5.80 -7.67 -12.87
C PHE A 45 6.95 -8.59 -12.48
N SER A 46 6.81 -9.36 -11.40
CA SER A 46 7.84 -10.32 -10.97
C SER A 46 7.78 -11.64 -11.71
N GLY A 47 6.62 -11.98 -12.30
CA GLY A 47 6.33 -13.35 -12.71
C GLY A 47 6.19 -14.26 -11.49
N GLY A 48 5.53 -15.40 -11.67
CA GLY A 48 5.29 -16.35 -10.59
C GLY A 48 4.06 -17.19 -10.84
N THR A 49 3.61 -17.85 -9.77
CA THR A 49 2.41 -18.68 -9.79
C THR A 49 1.41 -18.06 -8.83
N LEU A 50 0.20 -17.77 -9.34
CA LEU A 50 -0.93 -17.37 -8.53
C LEU A 50 -1.73 -18.63 -8.19
N ILE A 51 -1.98 -18.88 -6.92
CA ILE A 51 -2.85 -19.99 -6.49
C ILE A 51 -4.06 -19.40 -5.78
N GLN A 52 -5.22 -19.52 -6.42
CA GLN A 52 -6.50 -19.19 -5.80
C GLN A 52 -7.12 -20.46 -5.20
N LEU A 53 -7.42 -20.39 -3.91
CA LEU A 53 -8.02 -21.46 -3.14
C LEU A 53 -9.38 -21.01 -2.63
N LYS A 54 -10.39 -21.87 -2.82
CA LYS A 54 -11.73 -21.68 -2.25
C LYS A 54 -11.97 -22.72 -1.19
N TYR A 55 -12.34 -22.26 0.01
CA TYR A 55 -12.68 -23.10 1.14
C TYR A 55 -14.20 -23.18 1.30
N ASP A 56 -14.69 -24.26 1.88
CA ASP A 56 -16.12 -24.37 2.24
C ASP A 56 -16.49 -23.46 3.43
N THR A 57 -15.49 -22.99 4.17
CA THR A 57 -15.60 -22.11 5.34
C THR A 57 -14.56 -21.01 5.27
N LYS A 58 -14.56 -20.06 6.22
CA LYS A 58 -13.55 -18.98 6.30
C LYS A 58 -12.12 -19.51 6.14
N ALA A 59 -11.38 -18.92 5.20
CA ALA A 59 -10.03 -19.33 4.87
C ALA A 59 -9.07 -19.09 6.07
N PRO A 60 -8.33 -20.11 6.53
CA PRO A 60 -7.47 -19.98 7.70
C PRO A 60 -6.11 -19.36 7.32
N LEU A 61 -6.08 -18.07 6.97
CA LEU A 61 -4.88 -17.36 6.49
C LEU A 61 -3.68 -17.53 7.42
N ASP A 62 -3.89 -17.44 8.73
CA ASP A 62 -2.79 -17.50 9.71
C ASP A 62 -2.13 -18.88 9.71
N LYS A 63 -2.91 -19.96 9.60
CA LYS A 63 -2.36 -21.32 9.49
C LYS A 63 -1.57 -21.51 8.20
N ILE A 64 -2.02 -20.90 7.11
CA ILE A 64 -1.31 -20.95 5.82
C ILE A 64 0.03 -20.21 5.93
N ARG A 65 0.03 -19.01 6.53
CA ARG A 65 1.24 -18.21 6.76
C ARG A 65 2.23 -18.93 7.68
N ASP A 66 1.75 -19.53 8.77
CA ASP A 66 2.58 -20.30 9.69
C ASP A 66 3.21 -21.52 9.02
N ALA A 67 2.42 -22.25 8.22
CA ALA A 67 2.92 -23.40 7.46
C ALA A 67 4.00 -22.98 6.45
N PHE A 68 3.79 -21.89 5.72
CA PHE A 68 4.76 -21.38 4.75
C PHE A 68 6.01 -20.78 5.40
N GLY A 69 5.89 -20.23 6.60
CA GLY A 69 7.03 -19.73 7.38
C GLY A 69 8.07 -20.79 7.73
N THR A 70 7.69 -22.07 7.74
CA THR A 70 8.61 -23.21 7.99
C THR A 70 9.39 -23.66 6.75
N ASN A 71 8.96 -23.26 5.55
CA ASN A 71 9.57 -23.67 4.29
C ASN A 71 10.37 -22.52 3.67
N GLU A 72 11.67 -22.70 3.44
CA GLU A 72 12.54 -21.64 2.92
C GLU A 72 12.12 -21.09 1.55
N VAL A 73 11.44 -21.89 0.73
CA VAL A 73 10.97 -21.49 -0.60
C VAL A 73 9.68 -20.67 -0.53
N LEU A 74 8.80 -20.99 0.42
CA LEU A 74 7.47 -20.37 0.53
C LEU A 74 7.38 -19.27 1.59
N LYS A 75 8.44 -19.05 2.37
CA LYS A 75 8.49 -18.06 3.45
C LYS A 75 8.10 -16.63 3.04
N ASN A 76 8.35 -16.28 1.78
CA ASN A 76 8.05 -14.96 1.23
C ASN A 76 6.78 -14.93 0.37
N ALA A 77 5.98 -16.00 0.36
CA ALA A 77 4.72 -16.05 -0.38
C ALA A 77 3.68 -15.11 0.25
N SER A 78 2.94 -14.39 -0.59
CA SER A 78 1.97 -13.39 -0.16
C SER A 78 0.58 -14.02 -0.03
N VAL A 79 0.13 -14.28 1.20
CA VAL A 79 -1.19 -14.88 1.45
C VAL A 79 -2.21 -13.79 1.80
N THR A 80 -3.25 -13.63 0.98
CA THR A 80 -4.30 -12.59 1.14
C THR A 80 -5.70 -13.12 0.79
N GLU A 81 -6.74 -12.49 1.34
CA GLU A 81 -8.14 -12.75 0.94
C GLU A 81 -8.43 -12.17 -0.45
N PHE A 82 -9.30 -12.82 -1.21
CA PHE A 82 -9.71 -12.37 -2.53
C PHE A 82 -11.24 -12.43 -2.70
N GLY A 83 -11.89 -11.27 -2.77
CA GLY A 83 -13.34 -11.17 -2.98
C GLY A 83 -14.19 -11.49 -1.75
N SER A 84 -13.99 -12.65 -1.11
CA SER A 84 -14.77 -13.14 0.03
C SER A 84 -13.92 -13.85 1.08
N GLU A 85 -14.44 -14.00 2.31
CA GLU A 85 -13.68 -14.55 3.45
C GLU A 85 -13.35 -16.06 3.31
N ASP A 86 -13.98 -16.76 2.38
CA ASP A 86 -13.74 -18.16 2.03
C ASP A 86 -12.73 -18.35 0.88
N GLU A 87 -12.30 -17.25 0.25
CA GLU A 87 -11.36 -17.27 -0.87
C GLU A 87 -10.02 -16.65 -0.49
N ALA A 88 -8.94 -17.40 -0.71
CA ALA A 88 -7.57 -16.97 -0.46
C ALA A 88 -6.74 -17.06 -1.73
N VAL A 89 -5.84 -16.09 -1.89
CA VAL A 89 -4.86 -16.01 -2.97
C VAL A 89 -3.45 -16.01 -2.37
N ILE A 90 -2.60 -16.82 -2.98
CA ILE A 90 -1.19 -17.04 -2.65
C ILE A 90 -0.34 -16.68 -3.86
#